data_AF-A0A815QSI0-F1
#
_entry.id   AF-A0A815QSI0-F1
#
_cell.length_a   1.000
_cell.length_b   1.000
_cell.length_c   1.000
_cell.angle_alpha   90.00
_cell.angle_beta   90.00
_cell.angle_gamma   90.00
#
_symmetry.space_group_name_H-M   'P 1'
#
loop_
_entity.id
_entity.type
_entity.pdbx_description
1 polymer ?
#
loop_
_entity_poly.entity_id
_entity_poly.type
_entity_poly.pdbx_seq_one_letter_code
_entity_poly.pdbx_strand_id
1 'polypeptide(L)'
;MKEIFQEDQTAKRNIVIVFTDGNSKHPGQTTQSANNLKHQIKNIEVYAIGVADAHPAELKAIATTTDHVFFASSITKLDEHFQEIANEIIPCPPTMKRPFPWWILLIILGVLLLLSLLLAGCLWLKRWRKLVEGLPTRASNEEKSVKAKRPYAVQMIFDD
;
A
#
# COMPACT_ATOMS: atom_id res chain seq x y z
N MET A 1 8.91 -20.24 3.36
CA MET A 1 8.37 -19.06 2.66
C MET A 1 8.68 -17.82 3.51
N LYS A 2 9.98 -17.48 3.61
CA LYS A 2 10.38 -16.13 4.01
C LYS A 2 10.47 -15.40 2.69
N GLU A 3 9.37 -14.76 2.30
CA GLU A 3 9.45 -13.87 1.17
C GLU A 3 10.48 -12.81 1.46
N ILE A 4 11.31 -12.64 0.46
CA ILE A 4 12.53 -11.89 0.40
C ILE A 4 12.09 -10.42 0.38
N PHE A 5 11.86 -9.85 1.56
CA PHE A 5 12.16 -8.44 1.77
C PHE A 5 13.68 -8.36 1.93
N GLN A 6 14.43 -8.71 0.88
CA GLN A 6 15.68 -7.98 0.68
C GLN A 6 15.20 -6.59 0.32
N GLU A 7 15.15 -5.75 1.35
CA GLU A 7 15.11 -4.32 1.18
C GLU A 7 16.10 -3.99 0.08
N ASP A 8 15.60 -3.38 -0.98
CA ASP A 8 16.38 -2.96 -2.11
C ASP A 8 17.33 -1.87 -1.61
N GLN A 9 18.44 -2.28 -1.00
CA GLN A 9 19.54 -1.43 -0.57
C GLN A 9 20.34 -0.94 -1.79
N THR A 10 19.81 -1.11 -3.02
CA THR A 10 20.41 -0.49 -4.18
C THR A 10 20.14 1.02 -4.11
N ALA A 11 21.21 1.75 -3.77
CA ALA A 11 21.31 3.20 -3.69
C ALA A 11 20.60 3.88 -2.49
N LYS A 12 20.95 3.49 -1.25
CA LYS A 12 20.72 4.36 -0.08
C LYS A 12 21.45 5.69 -0.27
N ARG A 13 20.67 6.78 -0.45
CA ARG A 13 21.16 8.17 -0.47
C ARG A 13 21.26 8.71 0.96
N ASN A 14 22.39 9.32 1.31
CA ASN A 14 22.59 10.00 2.59
C ASN A 14 22.38 11.48 2.36
N ILE A 15 21.47 12.12 3.10
CA ILE A 15 21.17 13.54 2.90
C ILE A 15 21.42 14.29 4.20
N VAL A 16 22.13 15.40 4.09
CA VAL A 16 22.43 16.31 5.20
C VAL A 16 21.90 17.68 4.83
N ILE A 17 21.04 18.25 5.69
CA ILE A 17 20.48 19.58 5.50
C ILE A 17 21.05 20.46 6.60
N VAL A 18 21.72 21.55 6.22
CA VAL A 18 22.36 22.51 7.12
C VAL A 18 21.59 23.82 7.07
N PHE A 19 21.16 24.31 8.23
CA PHE A 19 20.55 25.64 8.37
C PHE A 19 21.53 26.56 9.08
N THR A 20 21.71 27.78 8.57
CA THR A 20 22.51 28.82 9.22
C THR A 20 21.84 30.18 9.08
N ASP A 21 21.90 30.99 10.13
CA ASP A 21 21.35 32.34 10.21
C ASP A 21 22.43 33.43 10.01
N GLY A 22 23.68 33.04 9.78
CA GLY A 22 24.78 34.00 9.65
C GLY A 22 26.11 33.38 9.24
N ASN A 23 27.19 34.11 9.55
CA ASN A 23 28.56 33.77 9.16
C ASN A 23 29.22 32.86 10.20
N SER A 24 29.95 31.84 9.76
CA SER A 24 30.81 31.09 10.67
C SER A 24 31.93 31.97 11.22
N LYS A 25 32.19 31.76 12.51
CA LYS A 25 33.35 32.34 13.21
C LYS A 25 34.67 31.81 12.67
N HIS A 26 34.66 30.61 12.05
CA HIS A 26 35.83 29.94 11.49
C HIS A 26 35.53 29.35 10.10
N PRO A 27 35.42 30.19 9.05
CA PRO A 27 35.02 29.75 7.71
C PRO A 27 35.92 28.65 7.12
N GLY A 28 37.22 28.71 7.41
CA GLY A 28 38.18 27.68 6.97
C GLY A 28 37.92 26.31 7.59
N GLN A 29 37.58 26.27 8.88
CA GLN A 29 37.27 25.01 9.57
C GLN A 29 35.91 24.45 9.15
N THR A 30 34.92 25.33 8.90
CA THR A 30 33.61 24.92 8.37
C THR A 30 33.78 24.26 7.00
N THR A 31 34.55 24.89 6.11
CA THR A 31 34.82 24.37 4.77
C THR A 31 35.56 23.03 4.83
N GLN A 32 36.57 22.92 5.69
CA GLN A 32 37.30 21.66 5.87
C GLN A 32 36.40 20.54 6.38
N SER A 33 35.54 20.82 7.36
CA SER A 33 34.60 19.84 7.91
C SER A 33 33.57 19.38 6.87
N ALA A 34 33.04 20.31 6.06
CA ALA A 34 32.12 19.98 4.98
C ALA A 34 32.80 19.12 3.90
N ASN A 35 34.05 19.43 3.53
CA ASN A 35 34.81 18.61 2.59
C ASN A 35 35.10 17.22 3.16
N ASN A 36 35.48 17.11 4.43
CA ASN A 36 35.69 15.81 5.08
C ASN A 36 34.41 14.97 5.05
N LEU A 37 33.25 15.57 5.33
CA LEU A 37 31.95 14.90 5.27
C LEU A 37 31.65 14.37 3.86
N LYS A 38 31.83 15.23 2.84
CA LYS A 38 31.63 14.88 1.42
C LYS A 38 32.57 13.77 0.94
N HIS A 39 33.78 13.70 1.47
CA HIS A 39 34.77 12.69 1.07
C HIS A 39 34.65 11.36 1.84
N GLN A 40 34.21 11.39 3.10
CA GLN A 40 34.17 10.20 3.95
C GLN A 40 32.93 9.33 3.71
N ILE A 41 31.81 9.94 3.31
CA ILE A 41 30.52 9.23 3.16
C ILE A 41 30.20 9.05 1.67
N LYS A 42 30.00 7.81 1.24
CA LYS A 42 29.54 7.53 -0.13
C LYS A 42 28.08 7.93 -0.29
N ASN A 43 27.73 8.47 -1.46
CA ASN A 43 26.38 8.89 -1.83
C ASN A 43 25.76 9.91 -0.84
N ILE A 44 26.57 10.87 -0.39
CA ILE A 44 26.10 11.97 0.45
C ILE A 44 25.74 13.21 -0.38
N GLU A 45 24.58 13.80 -0.10
CA GLU A 45 24.14 15.08 -0.63
C GLU A 45 23.95 16.05 0.53
N VAL A 46 24.67 17.18 0.47
CA VAL A 46 24.62 18.24 1.47
C VAL A 46 23.88 19.43 0.88
N TYR A 47 22.79 19.82 1.55
CA TYR A 47 21.96 20.98 1.27
C TYR A 47 22.25 22.07 2.30
N ALA A 48 22.42 23.31 1.86
CA ALA A 48 22.76 24.43 2.73
C ALA A 48 21.70 25.53 2.58
N ILE A 49 21.04 25.86 3.69
CA ILE A 49 19.94 26.81 3.74
C ILE A 49 20.34 27.98 4.63
N GLY A 50 20.57 29.12 3.99
CA GLY A 50 20.88 30.38 4.64
C GLY A 50 19.60 31.13 4.99
N VAL A 51 19.49 31.61 6.23
CA VAL A 51 18.41 32.49 6.67
C VAL A 51 18.95 33.89 6.88
N ALA A 52 18.20 34.90 6.46
CA ALA A 52 18.54 36.32 6.63
C ALA A 52 19.92 36.68 6.01
N ASP A 53 20.92 37.00 6.83
CA ASP A 53 22.24 37.53 6.41
C ASP A 53 23.33 36.45 6.23
N ALA A 54 22.93 35.20 5.95
CA ALA A 54 23.88 34.11 5.75
C ALA A 54 24.84 34.36 4.56
N HIS A 55 26.14 34.07 4.76
CA HIS A 55 27.16 34.33 3.74
C HIS A 55 27.09 33.36 2.55
N PRO A 56 26.88 33.84 1.31
CA PRO A 56 26.72 32.96 0.16
C PRO A 56 27.93 32.10 -0.18
N ALA A 57 29.15 32.61 0.03
CA ALA A 57 30.35 31.84 -0.27
C ALA A 57 30.55 30.67 0.71
N GLU A 58 30.11 30.82 1.96
CA GLU A 58 30.23 29.78 2.98
C GLU A 58 29.22 28.67 2.74
N LEU A 59 27.97 29.02 2.43
CA LEU A 59 26.92 28.05 2.09
C LEU A 59 27.32 27.19 0.89
N LYS A 60 27.91 27.81 -0.14
CA LYS A 60 28.44 27.10 -1.32
C LYS A 60 29.59 26.15 -0.98
N ALA A 61 30.40 26.48 0.04
CA ALA A 61 31.48 25.61 0.49
C ALA A 61 30.94 24.38 1.24
N ILE A 62 29.83 24.55 1.97
CA ILE A 62 29.16 23.49 2.73
C ILE A 62 28.39 22.54 1.81
N ALA A 63 27.61 23.09 0.88
CA ALA A 63 26.78 22.32 -0.03
C ALA A 63 27.61 21.39 -0.94
N THR A 64 26.96 20.34 -1.45
CA THR A 64 27.58 19.42 -2.42
C THR A 64 27.64 20.03 -3.81
N THR A 65 26.57 20.70 -4.23
CA THR A 65 26.46 21.46 -5.48
C THR A 65 25.95 22.86 -5.18
N THR A 66 26.12 23.80 -6.11
CA THR A 66 25.58 25.16 -5.99
C THR A 66 24.05 25.18 -6.02
N ASP A 67 23.43 24.14 -6.59
CA ASP A 67 21.99 24.04 -6.75
C ASP A 67 21.32 23.63 -5.44
N HIS A 68 22.07 23.02 -4.51
CA HIS A 68 21.59 22.68 -3.16
C HIS A 68 21.75 23.83 -2.15
N VAL A 69 21.94 25.07 -2.64
CA VAL A 69 22.04 26.27 -1.80
C VAL A 69 20.76 27.08 -1.89
N PHE A 70 20.08 27.23 -0.76
CA PHE A 70 18.83 27.97 -0.68
C PHE A 70 18.97 29.15 0.27
N PHE A 71 18.26 30.24 -0.02
CA PHE A 71 18.18 31.42 0.83
C PHE A 71 16.74 31.67 1.22
N ALA A 72 16.47 31.74 2.51
CA ALA A 72 15.18 32.13 3.06
C ALA A 72 15.31 33.50 3.73
N SER A 73 14.39 34.42 3.45
CA SER A 73 14.40 35.75 4.08
C SER A 73 14.05 35.68 5.58
N SER A 74 13.38 34.62 6.02
CA SER A 74 12.95 34.38 7.41
C SER A 74 12.68 32.89 7.63
N ILE A 75 12.83 32.41 8.86
CA ILE A 75 12.46 31.05 9.26
C ILE A 75 10.97 30.76 8.98
N THR A 76 10.11 31.79 9.00
CA THR A 76 8.67 31.64 8.68
C THR A 76 8.38 31.32 7.22
N LYS A 77 9.34 31.52 6.31
CA LYS A 77 9.20 31.16 4.88
C LYS A 77 9.94 29.88 4.52
N LEU A 78 10.49 29.19 5.51
CA LEU A 78 11.28 27.99 5.30
C LEU A 78 10.43 26.84 4.77
N ASP A 79 9.14 26.84 5.10
CA ASP A 79 8.15 25.86 4.63
C ASP A 79 8.04 25.82 3.10
N GLU A 80 8.27 26.93 2.40
CA GLU A 80 8.25 27.00 0.94
C GLU A 80 9.39 26.16 0.34
N HIS A 81 10.60 26.29 0.89
CA HIS A 81 11.81 25.60 0.40
C HIS A 81 11.82 24.12 0.81
N PHE A 82 11.21 23.78 1.94
CA PHE A 82 11.08 22.39 2.36
C PHE A 82 10.24 21.55 1.41
N GLN A 83 9.22 22.12 0.76
CA GLN A 83 8.41 21.38 -0.21
C GLN A 83 9.20 21.06 -1.48
N GLU A 84 10.01 22.00 -1.97
CA GLU A 84 10.89 21.78 -3.12
C GLU A 84 11.93 20.68 -2.82
N ILE A 85 12.59 20.80 -1.68
CA ILE A 85 13.57 19.81 -1.20
C ILE A 85 12.90 18.45 -0.95
N ALA A 86 11.70 18.41 -0.36
CA ALA A 86 10.98 17.17 -0.10
C ALA A 86 10.58 16.46 -1.40
N ASN A 87 10.20 17.20 -2.45
CA ASN A 87 9.87 16.66 -3.76
C ASN A 87 11.09 16.07 -4.48
N GLU A 88 12.29 16.59 -4.22
CA GLU A 88 13.55 16.10 -4.78
C GLU A 88 14.14 14.92 -3.99
N ILE A 89 14.11 15.01 -2.65
CA ILE A 89 14.66 13.99 -1.75
C ILE A 89 13.84 12.71 -1.79
N ILE A 90 12.51 12.82 -1.74
CA ILE A 90 11.62 11.67 -1.75
C ILE A 90 11.33 11.39 -3.22
N PRO A 91 11.96 10.36 -3.83
CA PRO A 91 11.52 9.95 -5.14
C PRO A 91 10.10 9.42 -4.89
N CYS A 92 9.09 10.20 -5.28
CA CYS A 92 7.74 9.70 -5.28
C CYS A 92 7.80 8.45 -6.16
N PRO A 93 7.58 7.24 -5.61
CA PRO A 93 7.52 6.06 -6.47
C PRO A 93 6.47 6.39 -7.53
N PRO A 94 6.79 6.27 -8.84
CA PRO A 94 5.86 6.65 -9.89
C PRO A 94 4.53 6.04 -9.54
N THR A 95 3.49 6.87 -9.43
CA THR A 95 2.17 6.44 -8.95
C THR A 95 1.80 5.16 -9.69
N MET A 96 1.97 4.03 -9.00
CA MET A 96 1.66 2.74 -9.58
C MET A 96 0.15 2.71 -9.59
N LYS A 97 -0.45 3.19 -10.70
CA LYS A 97 -1.82 2.87 -11.03
C LYS A 97 -1.81 1.35 -11.13
N ARG A 98 -2.09 0.67 -10.01
CA ARG A 98 -2.24 -0.78 -9.97
C ARG A 98 -3.23 -1.06 -11.09
N PRO A 99 -2.85 -1.83 -12.13
CA PRO A 99 -3.80 -2.14 -13.20
C PRO A 99 -5.03 -2.69 -12.50
N PHE A 100 -6.19 -2.12 -12.82
CA PHE A 100 -7.44 -2.50 -12.16
C PHE A 100 -7.49 -4.03 -12.21
N PRO A 101 -7.57 -4.72 -11.07
CA PRO A 101 -7.18 -6.11 -11.05
C PRO A 101 -8.15 -6.93 -11.90
N TRP A 102 -7.69 -7.48 -13.01
CA TRP A 102 -8.52 -8.22 -13.96
C TRP A 102 -9.22 -9.41 -13.30
N TRP A 103 -8.64 -9.96 -12.23
CA TRP A 103 -9.28 -11.00 -11.44
C TRP A 103 -10.59 -10.55 -10.77
N ILE A 104 -10.77 -9.25 -10.47
CA ILE A 104 -12.07 -8.73 -9.99
C ILE A 104 -13.13 -8.83 -11.08
N LEU A 105 -12.78 -8.52 -12.34
CA LEU A 105 -13.67 -8.74 -13.49
C LEU A 105 -13.98 -10.23 -13.69
N LEU A 106 -12.99 -11.12 -13.50
CA LEU A 106 -13.21 -12.57 -13.58
C LEU A 106 -14.12 -13.09 -12.46
N ILE A 107 -14.01 -12.56 -11.24
CA ILE A 107 -14.91 -12.90 -10.12
C ILE A 107 -16.34 -12.45 -10.44
N ILE A 108 -16.52 -11.22 -10.91
CA ILE A 108 -17.85 -10.69 -11.25
C ILE A 108 -18.47 -11.50 -12.40
N LEU A 109 -17.70 -11.79 -13.45
CA LEU A 109 -18.15 -12.61 -14.58
C LEU A 109 -18.50 -14.04 -14.12
N GLY A 110 -17.68 -14.62 -13.23
CA GLY A 110 -17.90 -15.94 -12.65
C GLY A 110 -19.18 -16.00 -11.80
N VAL A 111 -19.40 -15.02 -10.93
CA VAL A 111 -20.62 -14.92 -10.11
C VAL A 111 -21.86 -14.73 -10.98
N LEU A 112 -21.78 -13.90 -12.02
CA LEU A 112 -22.89 -13.68 -12.96
C LEU A 112 -23.25 -14.95 -13.75
N LEU A 113 -22.24 -15.68 -14.22
CA LEU A 113 -22.41 -16.97 -14.90
C LEU A 113 -23.07 -18.01 -13.97
N LEU A 114 -22.60 -18.09 -12.72
CA LEU A 114 -23.10 -19.05 -11.74
C LEU A 114 -24.55 -18.73 -11.32
N LEU A 115 -24.90 -17.45 -11.17
CA LEU A 115 -26.26 -17.00 -10.93
C LEU A 115 -27.19 -17.34 -12.11
N SER A 116 -26.73 -17.14 -13.36
CA SER A 116 -27.47 -17.52 -14.56
C SER A 116 -27.76 -19.03 -14.62
N LEU A 117 -26.75 -19.86 -14.34
CA LEU A 117 -26.90 -21.32 -14.29
C LEU A 117 -27.86 -21.77 -13.18
N LEU A 118 -27.83 -21.14 -12.01
CA LEU A 118 -28.77 -21.43 -10.91
C LEU A 118 -30.21 -21.06 -11.28
N LEU A 119 -30.44 -19.92 -11.93
CA LEU A 119 -31.77 -19.50 -12.39
C LEU A 119 -32.30 -20.40 -13.50
N ALA A 120 -31.45 -20.77 -14.47
CA ALA A 120 -31.79 -21.73 -15.53
C ALA A 120 -32.10 -23.12 -14.96
N GLY A 121 -31.29 -23.60 -14.00
CA GLY A 121 -31.53 -24.86 -13.29
C GLY A 121 -32.84 -24.85 -12.48
N CYS A 122 -33.16 -23.74 -11.83
CA CYS A 122 -34.45 -23.56 -11.14
C CYS A 122 -35.64 -23.61 -12.10
N LEU A 123 -35.51 -22.99 -13.29
CA LEU A 123 -36.56 -23.03 -14.30
C LEU A 123 -36.74 -24.44 -14.87
N TRP A 124 -35.63 -25.15 -15.08
CA TRP A 124 -35.63 -26.54 -15.53
C TRP A 124 -36.25 -27.49 -14.49
N LEU A 125 -35.92 -27.32 -13.20
CA LEU A 125 -36.54 -28.08 -12.09
C LEU A 125 -38.03 -27.78 -11.93
N LYS A 126 -38.45 -26.52 -12.09
CA LYS A 126 -39.87 -26.15 -12.09
C LYS A 126 -40.62 -26.79 -13.26
N ARG A 127 -39.99 -26.87 -14.43
CA ARG A 127 -40.54 -27.54 -15.63
C ARG A 127 -40.59 -29.06 -15.46
N TRP A 128 -39.54 -29.66 -14.91
CA TRP A 128 -39.44 -31.09 -14.62
C TRP A 128 -40.50 -31.53 -13.62
N ARG A 129 -40.70 -30.76 -12.54
CA ARG A 129 -41.76 -31.04 -11.55
C ARG A 129 -43.15 -31.09 -12.18
N LYS A 130 -43.47 -30.15 -13.07
CA LYS A 130 -44.75 -30.15 -13.82
C LYS A 130 -44.93 -31.36 -14.73
N LEU A 131 -43.85 -31.96 -15.22
CA LEU A 131 -43.91 -33.17 -16.07
C LEU A 131 -44.05 -34.45 -15.24
N VAL A 132 -43.42 -34.50 -14.06
CA VAL A 132 -43.47 -35.66 -13.16
C VAL A 132 -44.81 -35.77 -12.42
N GLU A 133 -45.46 -34.63 -12.13
CA GLU A 133 -46.80 -34.61 -11.49
C GLU A 133 -47.94 -35.13 -12.39
N GLY A 134 -47.69 -35.38 -13.68
CA GLY A 134 -48.66 -35.97 -14.62
C GLY A 134 -48.60 -37.50 -14.76
N LEU A 135 -47.74 -38.17 -14.00
CA LEU A 135 -47.56 -39.62 -14.10
C LEU A 135 -48.46 -40.36 -13.09
N PRO A 136 -49.33 -41.29 -13.53
CA PRO A 136 -50.17 -42.07 -12.63
C PRO A 136 -49.30 -42.95 -11.73
N THR A 137 -49.49 -42.83 -10.42
CA THR A 137 -48.86 -43.70 -9.42
C THR A 137 -49.44 -45.10 -9.55
N ARG A 138 -48.68 -46.01 -10.18
CA ARG A 138 -48.97 -47.45 -10.17
C ARG A 138 -48.66 -47.98 -8.77
N ALA A 139 -49.71 -48.17 -7.98
CA ALA A 139 -49.64 -48.92 -6.75
C ALA A 139 -49.30 -50.40 -7.06
N SER A 140 -48.25 -50.92 -6.42
CA SER A 140 -48.12 -52.34 -6.12
C SER A 140 -47.72 -52.48 -4.66
N ASN A 141 -48.61 -53.14 -3.91
CA ASN A 141 -48.43 -53.57 -2.54
C ASN A 141 -47.26 -54.57 -2.40
N GLU A 142 -46.78 -54.69 -1.17
CA GLU A 142 -45.89 -55.71 -0.58
C GLU A 142 -44.42 -55.35 -0.43
N GLU A 143 -44.11 -54.62 0.64
CA GLU A 143 -43.24 -55.19 1.68
C GLU A 143 -43.75 -54.74 3.07
N LYS A 144 -44.48 -55.65 3.70
CA LYS A 144 -44.66 -55.65 5.16
C LYS A 144 -43.29 -55.91 5.80
N SER A 145 -43.09 -55.37 7.00
CA SER A 145 -42.13 -55.85 8.01
C SER A 145 -40.66 -55.42 7.92
N VAL A 146 -40.36 -54.19 8.34
CA VAL A 146 -39.30 -53.91 9.36
C VAL A 146 -39.78 -52.74 10.23
N LYS A 147 -40.53 -53.03 11.28
CA LYS A 147 -40.05 -53.05 12.68
C LYS A 147 -39.85 -51.65 13.27
N ALA A 148 -40.86 -51.28 14.06
CA ALA A 148 -40.85 -50.20 15.02
C ALA A 148 -39.55 -50.12 15.84
N LYS A 149 -39.02 -48.91 16.00
CA LYS A 149 -38.22 -48.53 17.17
C LYS A 149 -38.33 -47.02 17.44
N ARG A 150 -39.27 -46.74 18.35
CA ARG A 150 -39.49 -45.66 19.34
C ARG A 150 -39.02 -44.21 19.04
N PRO A 151 -39.86 -43.20 19.36
CA PRO A 151 -39.43 -41.82 19.47
C PRO A 151 -38.62 -41.64 20.75
N TYR A 152 -37.40 -41.12 20.63
CA TYR A 152 -36.73 -40.49 21.76
C TYR A 152 -36.82 -38.99 21.55
N ALA A 153 -37.69 -38.37 22.33
CA ALA A 153 -37.68 -36.95 22.60
C ALA A 153 -36.43 -36.62 23.42
N VAL A 154 -35.69 -35.58 23.03
CA VAL A 154 -34.73 -34.93 23.92
C VAL A 154 -35.17 -33.48 24.06
N GLN A 155 -35.36 -33.15 25.33
CA GLN A 155 -35.98 -31.97 25.87
C GLN A 155 -35.03 -30.78 25.82
N MET A 156 -35.55 -29.63 25.41
CA MET A 156 -34.90 -28.33 25.62
C MET A 156 -34.83 -28.07 27.13
N ILE A 157 -33.64 -27.75 27.62
CA ILE A 157 -33.42 -27.14 28.92
C ILE A 157 -32.82 -25.76 28.64
N PHE A 158 -33.60 -24.74 28.94
CA PHE A 158 -33.14 -23.41 29.32
C PHE A 158 -33.18 -23.38 30.84
N ASP A 159 -32.10 -22.92 31.48
CA ASP A 159 -32.13 -22.35 32.82
C ASP A 159 -31.08 -21.22 32.87
N ASP A 160 -31.62 -20.03 33.15
CA ASP A 160 -31.09 -18.79 33.74
C ASP A 160 -29.72 -18.21 33.36
#